data_AF-A0A1H0D8D2-F1
#
_entry.id   AF-A0A1H0D8D2-F1
#
_cell.length_a   1.000
_cell.length_b   1.000
_cell.length_c   1.000
_cell.angle_alpha   90.00
_cell.angle_beta   90.00
_cell.angle_gamma   90.00
#
_symmetry.space_group_name_H-M   'P 1'
#
loop_
_entity.id
_entity.type
_entity.pdbx_description
1 polymer ?
#
loop_
_entity_poly.entity_id
_entity_poly.type
_entity_poly.pdbx_seq_one_letter_code
_entity_poly.pdbx_strand_id
1 'polypeptide(L)'
;MTNEQGNVLPPRGDSTADGADAPAPVPVPVPVSAPDPVPVPVPDPVPVPVPDPVPVPAPDPVPAPGSAPAGVPDAPTVLYVRFRGAGGEAPDGAVYAGLLGLLGAFTPVVEAIGQDGALADVRGALRYFGRDAAGLAAVIRVRALALYGVDCVIGAGPNPLLARMAAREAGPGTTLVVGDAAEFLAGRPVAALHGVGPATARTLCGYGLDTAGRVAAAPLAVLQRILGVRTGREVYEKAHGIDRTRVVPNAAARSVAAERTFPLDELDRDRHRRALLSLTGELGARMRGEGQVCRSLTLTVRYADRTTTTRTRALAEPTAHSASLTGAAYRLLDALGLQRARVRALTLRAEGLVPAERAAHQLTFDPTDDKARRLEAVADRARAKFGPRAVIPGSLAA
;
A
#
# COMPACT_ATOMS: atom_id res chain seq x y z
N MET A 1 -28.35 52.49 23.39
CA MET A 1 -29.26 53.56 23.85
C MET A 1 -30.63 52.94 23.99
N THR A 2 -31.02 52.82 25.25
CA THR A 2 -32.29 52.32 25.80
C THR A 2 -33.41 53.31 25.51
N ASN A 3 -34.66 52.85 25.56
CA ASN A 3 -35.73 53.36 26.43
C ASN A 3 -36.91 52.38 26.31
N GLU A 4 -37.31 51.69 27.38
CA GLU A 4 -38.04 52.18 28.57
C GLU A 4 -39.51 52.48 28.27
N GLN A 5 -40.36 51.45 28.40
CA GLN A 5 -41.64 51.50 29.11
C GLN A 5 -42.31 50.11 29.07
N GLY A 6 -42.26 49.40 30.19
CA GLY A 6 -42.86 48.06 30.35
C GLY A 6 -42.58 47.50 31.74
N ASN A 7 -42.80 48.31 32.77
CA ASN A 7 -42.59 47.98 34.18
C ASN A 7 -43.77 47.16 34.73
N VAL A 8 -43.51 46.04 35.42
CA VAL A 8 -44.32 45.60 36.57
C VAL A 8 -43.41 44.90 37.59
N LEU A 9 -43.28 45.53 38.75
CA LEU A 9 -42.72 45.00 39.99
C LEU A 9 -43.87 44.46 40.87
N PRO A 10 -43.66 43.39 41.67
CA PRO A 10 -44.36 43.27 42.94
C PRO A 10 -43.39 43.36 44.14
N PRO A 11 -43.79 43.99 45.25
CA PRO A 11 -42.93 44.19 46.41
C PRO A 11 -42.91 43.00 47.38
N ARG A 12 -41.76 42.87 48.06
CA ARG A 12 -41.52 42.20 49.35
C ARG A 12 -42.46 42.82 50.39
N GLY A 13 -43.07 42.16 51.36
CA GLY A 13 -42.61 41.10 52.27
C GLY A 13 -43.00 41.58 53.67
N ASP A 14 -43.54 40.74 54.53
CA ASP A 14 -43.68 41.06 55.95
C ASP A 14 -43.46 39.82 56.82
N SER A 15 -42.67 40.06 57.86
CA SER A 15 -42.32 39.15 58.93
C SER A 15 -43.14 39.53 60.15
N THR A 16 -43.72 38.56 60.86
CA THR A 16 -43.90 38.64 62.32
C THR A 16 -44.18 37.26 62.88
N ALA A 17 -43.55 37.00 64.03
CA ALA A 17 -43.61 35.81 64.86
C ALA A 17 -44.99 35.62 65.51
N ASP A 18 -45.37 34.39 65.86
CA ASP A 18 -45.35 33.92 67.27
C ASP A 18 -45.73 32.43 67.34
N GLY A 19 -45.17 31.72 68.32
CA GLY A 19 -45.37 30.28 68.51
C GLY A 19 -46.59 29.93 69.34
N ALA A 20 -47.15 28.74 69.13
CA ALA A 20 -47.67 27.86 70.18
C ALA A 20 -48.23 26.54 69.62
N ASP A 21 -47.71 25.46 70.19
CA ASP A 21 -48.35 24.17 70.52
C ASP A 21 -48.74 23.16 69.43
N ALA A 22 -48.22 21.95 69.63
CA ALA A 22 -48.31 20.78 68.75
C ALA A 22 -49.39 19.80 69.24
N PRO A 23 -49.97 19.00 68.34
CA PRO A 23 -50.41 17.66 68.70
C PRO A 23 -49.56 16.58 68.01
N ALA A 24 -49.21 15.56 68.80
CA ALA A 24 -48.31 14.46 68.47
C ALA A 24 -48.77 13.64 67.25
N PRO A 25 -47.82 13.12 66.42
CA PRO A 25 -48.16 12.22 65.32
C PRO A 25 -48.55 10.83 65.83
N VAL A 26 -49.65 10.32 65.29
CA VAL A 26 -50.24 9.00 65.52
C VAL A 26 -49.27 7.90 65.06
N PRO A 27 -49.03 6.83 65.83
CA PRO A 27 -48.10 5.77 65.44
C PRO A 27 -48.69 4.92 64.30
N VAL A 28 -47.95 4.83 63.19
CA VAL A 28 -48.23 3.93 62.07
C VAL A 28 -47.65 2.54 62.40
N PRO A 29 -48.40 1.44 62.21
CA PRO A 29 -47.94 0.10 62.58
C PRO A 29 -46.77 -0.37 61.71
N VAL A 30 -45.74 -0.91 62.36
CA VAL A 30 -44.55 -1.51 61.74
C VAL A 30 -44.94 -2.88 61.16
N PRO A 31 -44.63 -3.20 59.88
CA PRO A 31 -44.89 -4.52 59.34
C PRO A 31 -43.93 -5.55 59.98
N VAL A 32 -44.51 -6.61 60.53
CA VAL A 32 -43.78 -7.79 61.02
C VAL A 32 -43.24 -8.56 59.82
N SER A 33 -41.92 -8.76 59.76
CA SER A 33 -41.27 -9.59 58.75
C SER A 33 -41.84 -11.02 58.76
N ALA A 34 -42.31 -11.48 57.61
CA ALA A 34 -42.64 -12.88 57.39
C ALA A 34 -41.37 -13.74 57.54
N PRO A 35 -41.45 -14.97 58.08
CA PRO A 35 -40.30 -15.86 58.15
C PRO A 35 -39.84 -16.28 56.75
N ASP A 36 -38.52 -16.31 56.55
CA ASP A 36 -37.89 -16.73 55.30
C ASP A 36 -38.32 -18.16 54.92
N PRO A 37 -38.66 -18.42 53.65
CA PRO A 37 -39.02 -19.75 53.21
C PRO A 37 -37.81 -20.69 53.29
N VAL A 38 -38.01 -21.85 53.92
CA VAL A 38 -37.02 -22.92 53.98
C VAL A 38 -36.72 -23.39 52.54
N PRO A 39 -35.43 -23.47 52.13
CA PRO A 39 -35.09 -23.87 50.76
C PRO A 39 -35.48 -25.34 50.54
N VAL A 40 -36.34 -25.56 49.54
CA VAL A 40 -36.67 -26.89 49.03
C VAL A 40 -35.45 -27.44 48.29
N PRO A 41 -34.98 -28.66 48.55
CA PRO A 41 -33.85 -29.23 47.83
C PRO A 41 -34.19 -29.35 46.33
N VAL A 42 -33.39 -28.67 45.51
CA VAL A 42 -33.44 -28.79 44.04
C VAL A 42 -32.92 -30.19 43.69
N PRO A 43 -33.66 -31.00 42.91
CA PRO A 43 -33.16 -32.30 42.49
C PRO A 43 -31.90 -32.13 41.64
N ASP A 44 -30.87 -32.94 41.91
CA ASP A 44 -29.64 -32.94 41.13
C ASP A 44 -29.94 -33.14 39.64
N PRO A 45 -29.30 -32.36 38.74
CA PRO A 45 -29.53 -32.51 37.31
C PRO A 45 -29.09 -33.90 36.87
N VAL A 46 -30.02 -34.65 36.26
CA VAL A 46 -29.71 -35.91 35.59
C VAL A 46 -28.67 -35.62 34.50
N PRO A 47 -27.51 -36.30 34.49
CA PRO A 47 -26.49 -36.05 33.49
C PRO A 47 -27.04 -36.38 32.10
N VAL A 48 -27.18 -35.34 31.28
CA VAL A 48 -27.48 -35.49 29.86
C VAL A 48 -26.24 -36.13 29.22
N PRO A 49 -26.36 -37.27 28.51
CA PRO A 49 -25.20 -37.87 27.85
C PRO A 49 -24.62 -36.85 26.87
N VAL A 50 -23.36 -36.49 27.11
CA VAL A 50 -22.57 -35.68 26.18
C VAL A 50 -22.47 -36.49 24.89
N PRO A 51 -22.92 -35.97 23.73
CA PRO A 51 -22.73 -36.69 22.47
C PRO A 51 -21.23 -36.91 22.29
N ASP A 52 -20.84 -38.14 21.95
CA ASP A 52 -19.45 -38.46 21.65
C ASP A 52 -18.92 -37.44 20.64
N PRO A 53 -17.69 -36.93 20.84
CA PRO A 53 -17.10 -35.98 19.93
C PRO A 53 -17.10 -36.57 18.53
N VAL A 54 -17.87 -35.97 17.63
CA VAL A 54 -17.77 -36.25 16.20
C VAL A 54 -16.29 -36.08 15.85
N PRO A 55 -15.64 -37.10 15.24
CA PRO A 55 -14.24 -36.98 14.88
C PRO A 55 -14.07 -35.73 14.05
N VAL A 56 -13.35 -34.74 14.58
CA VAL A 56 -12.89 -33.61 13.79
C VAL A 56 -12.11 -34.25 12.64
N PRO A 57 -12.48 -34.02 11.36
CA PRO A 57 -11.67 -34.52 10.26
C PRO A 57 -10.25 -34.02 10.53
N ALA A 58 -9.30 -34.95 10.58
CA ALA A 58 -7.91 -34.61 10.79
C ALA A 58 -7.57 -33.44 9.85
N PRO A 59 -6.89 -32.37 10.33
CA PRO A 59 -6.46 -31.33 9.43
C PRO A 59 -5.71 -32.02 8.29
N ASP A 60 -6.11 -31.73 7.05
CA ASP A 60 -5.37 -32.19 5.88
C ASP A 60 -3.88 -31.95 6.18
N PRO A 61 -3.02 -32.96 6.01
CA PRO A 61 -1.62 -32.83 6.38
C PRO A 61 -1.09 -31.56 5.73
N VAL A 62 -0.63 -30.62 6.56
CA VAL A 62 0.09 -29.44 6.09
C VAL A 62 1.18 -29.97 5.16
N PRO A 63 1.15 -29.66 3.86
CA PRO A 63 2.10 -30.25 2.93
C PRO A 63 3.49 -29.86 3.42
N ALA A 64 4.32 -30.88 3.72
CA ALA A 64 5.71 -30.69 4.07
C ALA A 64 6.35 -29.74 3.04
N PRO A 65 7.28 -28.84 3.45
CA PRO A 65 8.00 -28.00 2.51
C PRO A 65 8.96 -28.90 1.71
N GLY A 66 8.46 -29.56 0.66
CA GLY A 66 9.25 -30.53 -0.06
C GLY A 66 8.50 -31.60 -0.84
N SER A 67 7.44 -31.27 -1.56
CA SER A 67 7.06 -31.99 -2.80
C SER A 67 5.99 -31.22 -3.55
N ALA A 68 6.41 -30.28 -4.39
CA ALA A 68 5.56 -29.89 -5.51
C ALA A 68 5.32 -31.13 -6.38
N PRO A 69 4.10 -31.37 -6.88
CA PRO A 69 3.90 -32.43 -7.87
C PRO A 69 4.82 -32.14 -9.06
N ALA A 70 5.73 -33.07 -9.32
CA ALA A 70 6.56 -33.07 -10.51
C ALA A 70 5.64 -33.09 -11.75
N GLY A 71 5.87 -32.17 -12.69
CA GLY A 71 5.39 -32.30 -14.06
C GLY A 71 3.99 -31.74 -14.35
N VAL A 72 3.87 -30.41 -14.44
CA VAL A 72 3.19 -29.79 -15.60
C VAL A 72 4.07 -28.63 -16.04
N PRO A 73 5.06 -28.84 -16.93
CA PRO A 73 5.82 -27.72 -17.45
C PRO A 73 4.96 -26.94 -18.46
N ASP A 74 5.15 -25.62 -18.49
CA ASP A 74 4.73 -24.66 -19.52
C ASP A 74 3.28 -24.18 -19.63
N ALA A 75 2.30 -24.69 -18.90
CA ALA A 75 0.97 -24.06 -18.95
C ALA A 75 1.01 -22.65 -18.30
N PRO A 76 0.63 -21.57 -19.01
CA PRO A 76 0.64 -20.22 -18.47
C PRO A 76 -0.43 -20.10 -17.37
N THR A 77 0.00 -20.12 -16.11
CA THR A 77 -0.90 -20.13 -14.94
C THR A 77 -0.82 -18.87 -14.10
N VAL A 78 0.14 -17.98 -14.40
CA VAL A 78 0.33 -16.72 -13.70
C VAL A 78 0.11 -15.56 -14.67
N LEU A 79 -0.70 -14.60 -14.26
CA LEU A 79 -0.89 -13.33 -14.96
C LEU A 79 -0.17 -12.22 -14.19
N TYR A 80 0.61 -11.42 -14.91
CA TYR A 80 1.02 -10.10 -14.46
C TYR A 80 0.17 -9.06 -15.18
N VAL A 81 -0.56 -8.25 -14.44
CA VAL A 81 -1.45 -7.21 -14.97
C VAL A 81 -0.87 -5.86 -14.60
N ARG A 82 -0.70 -4.99 -15.61
CA ARG A 82 -0.34 -3.59 -15.41
C ARG A 82 -1.45 -2.68 -15.90
N PHE A 83 -2.03 -1.94 -14.97
CA PHE A 83 -3.13 -1.01 -15.16
C PHE A 83 -2.61 0.35 -15.67
N ARG A 84 -3.30 0.95 -16.64
CA ARG A 84 -2.98 2.26 -17.22
C ARG A 84 -4.26 3.06 -17.36
N GLY A 85 -4.32 4.22 -16.70
CA GLY A 85 -5.43 5.15 -16.89
C GLY A 85 -5.43 5.75 -18.30
N ALA A 86 -6.51 6.47 -18.65
CA ALA A 86 -6.73 7.05 -19.98
C ALA A 86 -5.60 7.99 -20.47
N GLY A 87 -4.77 8.52 -19.56
CA GLY A 87 -3.58 9.34 -19.89
C GLY A 87 -2.24 8.59 -19.85
N GLY A 88 -2.24 7.27 -19.68
CA GLY A 88 -1.03 6.46 -19.48
C GLY A 88 -0.45 6.53 -18.05
N GLU A 89 -1.09 7.27 -17.17
CA GLU A 89 -0.74 7.40 -15.75
C GLU A 89 -1.27 6.21 -14.93
N ALA A 90 -0.68 5.98 -13.75
CA ALA A 90 -1.16 4.97 -12.83
C ALA A 90 -2.57 5.32 -12.30
N PRO A 91 -3.44 4.33 -12.07
CA PRO A 91 -4.76 4.59 -11.49
C PRO A 91 -4.64 5.20 -10.08
N ASP A 92 -5.65 5.98 -9.68
CA ASP A 92 -5.77 6.43 -8.30
C ASP A 92 -5.93 5.24 -7.33
N GLY A 93 -5.56 5.41 -6.07
CA GLY A 93 -5.56 4.36 -5.05
C GLY A 93 -6.92 3.70 -4.85
N ALA A 94 -8.02 4.47 -4.93
CA ALA A 94 -9.38 3.93 -4.83
C ALA A 94 -9.73 3.04 -6.04
N VAL A 95 -9.38 3.50 -7.25
CA VAL A 95 -9.59 2.74 -8.50
C VAL A 95 -8.72 1.48 -8.50
N TYR A 96 -7.46 1.58 -8.06
CA TYR A 96 -6.55 0.45 -7.95
C TYR A 96 -7.05 -0.61 -6.96
N ALA A 97 -7.58 -0.19 -5.81
CA ALA A 97 -8.22 -1.13 -4.87
C ALA A 97 -9.42 -1.85 -5.51
N GLY A 98 -10.24 -1.12 -6.29
CA GLY A 98 -11.33 -1.72 -7.08
C GLY A 98 -10.83 -2.72 -8.12
N LEU A 99 -9.76 -2.40 -8.85
CA LEU A 99 -9.14 -3.29 -9.84
C LEU A 99 -8.54 -4.55 -9.21
N LEU A 100 -7.95 -4.46 -8.02
CA LEU A 100 -7.52 -5.63 -7.25
C LEU A 100 -8.72 -6.48 -6.80
N GLY A 101 -9.81 -5.84 -6.37
CA GLY A 101 -11.07 -6.53 -6.08
C GLY A 101 -11.63 -7.27 -7.30
N LEU A 102 -11.53 -6.66 -8.49
CA LEU A 102 -11.90 -7.29 -9.76
C LEU A 102 -11.04 -8.54 -10.03
N LEU A 103 -9.73 -8.48 -9.84
CA LEU A 103 -8.87 -9.68 -9.94
C LEU A 103 -9.25 -10.74 -8.90
N GLY A 104 -9.57 -10.30 -7.67
CA GLY A 104 -10.07 -11.13 -6.58
C GLY A 104 -11.32 -11.94 -6.92
N ALA A 105 -12.18 -11.41 -7.80
CA ALA A 105 -13.36 -12.11 -8.29
C ALA A 105 -13.04 -13.26 -9.25
N PHE A 106 -11.82 -13.31 -9.81
CA PHE A 106 -11.35 -14.42 -10.65
C PHE A 106 -10.49 -15.41 -9.88
N THR A 107 -9.63 -14.92 -9.00
CA THR A 107 -8.76 -15.76 -8.15
C THR A 107 -8.52 -15.09 -6.80
N PRO A 108 -8.53 -15.85 -5.69
CA PRO A 108 -8.16 -15.31 -4.39
C PRO A 108 -6.65 -15.07 -4.27
N VAL A 109 -5.84 -15.60 -5.19
CA VAL A 109 -4.38 -15.53 -5.13
C VAL A 109 -3.86 -14.34 -5.93
N VAL A 110 -4.02 -13.14 -5.35
CA VAL A 110 -3.63 -11.86 -5.96
C VAL A 110 -2.62 -11.12 -5.09
N GLU A 111 -1.46 -10.82 -5.66
CA GLU A 111 -0.41 -10.00 -5.07
C GLU A 111 -0.40 -8.63 -5.75
N ALA A 112 -0.73 -7.58 -5.02
CA ALA A 112 -0.55 -6.20 -5.44
C ALA A 112 0.95 -5.87 -5.54
N ILE A 113 1.35 -5.33 -6.70
CA ILE A 113 2.72 -4.96 -7.04
C ILE A 113 2.78 -3.46 -7.30
N GLY A 114 3.30 -2.71 -6.33
CA GLY A 114 3.32 -1.25 -6.44
C GLY A 114 1.89 -0.70 -6.51
N GLN A 115 1.62 0.13 -7.52
CA GLN A 115 0.39 0.95 -7.58
C GLN A 115 -0.44 0.75 -8.83
N ASP A 116 0.16 0.17 -9.86
CA ASP A 116 -0.46 -0.11 -11.13
C ASP A 116 -0.26 -1.57 -11.54
N GLY A 117 0.42 -2.39 -10.73
CA GLY A 117 0.76 -3.76 -11.07
C GLY A 117 0.09 -4.78 -10.16
N ALA A 118 -0.26 -5.94 -10.67
CA ALA A 118 -0.68 -7.08 -9.85
C ALA A 118 -0.18 -8.38 -10.45
N LEU A 119 0.16 -9.34 -9.61
CA LEU A 119 0.31 -10.74 -9.98
C LEU A 119 -0.95 -11.50 -9.53
N ALA A 120 -1.43 -12.39 -10.38
CA ALA A 120 -2.55 -13.26 -10.08
C ALA A 120 -2.20 -14.70 -10.50
N ASP A 121 -2.27 -15.64 -9.55
CA ASP A 121 -2.22 -17.07 -9.89
C ASP A 121 -3.63 -17.51 -10.28
N VAL A 122 -3.81 -17.82 -11.56
CA VAL A 122 -5.10 -18.15 -12.16
C VAL A 122 -5.27 -19.64 -12.39
N ARG A 123 -4.37 -20.50 -11.88
CA ARG A 123 -4.43 -21.95 -12.13
C ARG A 123 -5.81 -22.58 -11.86
N GLY A 124 -6.43 -22.22 -10.74
CA GLY A 124 -7.80 -22.67 -10.42
C GLY A 124 -8.88 -22.01 -11.28
N ALA A 125 -8.69 -20.72 -11.61
CA ALA A 125 -9.63 -19.94 -12.43
C ALA A 125 -9.73 -20.46 -13.86
N LEU A 126 -8.60 -20.88 -14.47
CA LEU A 126 -8.58 -21.44 -15.83
C LEU A 126 -9.56 -22.63 -15.95
N ARG A 127 -9.52 -23.54 -14.97
CA ARG A 127 -10.41 -24.70 -14.91
C ARG A 127 -11.85 -24.31 -14.61
N TYR A 128 -12.08 -23.40 -13.67
CA TYR A 128 -13.43 -22.98 -13.27
C TYR A 128 -14.17 -22.26 -14.40
N PHE A 129 -13.50 -21.35 -15.11
CA PHE A 129 -14.10 -20.59 -16.21
C PHE A 129 -14.04 -21.32 -17.55
N GLY A 130 -13.35 -22.46 -17.64
CA GLY A 130 -13.17 -23.21 -18.89
C GLY A 130 -12.45 -22.41 -19.97
N ARG A 131 -11.46 -21.59 -19.58
CA ARG A 131 -10.71 -20.69 -20.48
C ARG A 131 -9.22 -20.88 -20.29
N ASP A 132 -8.48 -20.63 -21.36
CA ASP A 132 -7.03 -20.49 -21.30
C ASP A 132 -6.63 -19.10 -20.73
N ALA A 133 -5.32 -18.92 -20.49
CA ALA A 133 -4.81 -17.69 -19.89
C ALA A 133 -5.08 -16.46 -20.78
N ALA A 134 -5.00 -16.61 -22.10
CA ALA A 134 -5.29 -15.55 -23.06
C ALA A 134 -6.76 -15.11 -22.97
N GLY A 135 -7.68 -16.07 -22.97
CA GLY A 135 -9.11 -15.83 -22.87
C GLY A 135 -9.51 -15.22 -21.54
N LEU A 136 -8.91 -15.66 -20.42
CA LEU A 136 -9.15 -15.08 -19.10
C LEU A 136 -8.61 -13.65 -19.02
N ALA A 137 -7.39 -13.41 -19.51
CA ALA A 137 -6.80 -12.09 -19.60
C ALA A 137 -7.68 -11.12 -20.41
N ALA A 138 -8.23 -11.57 -21.56
CA ALA A 138 -9.14 -10.77 -22.36
C ALA A 138 -10.39 -10.32 -21.59
N VAL A 139 -10.99 -11.22 -20.79
CA VAL A 139 -12.14 -10.87 -19.94
C VAL A 139 -11.74 -9.84 -18.88
N ILE A 140 -10.58 -10.01 -18.24
CA ILE A 140 -10.07 -9.06 -17.24
C ILE A 140 -9.89 -7.67 -17.87
N ARG A 141 -9.25 -7.58 -19.05
CA ARG A 141 -9.06 -6.29 -19.74
C ARG A 141 -10.38 -5.60 -20.05
N VAL A 142 -11.34 -6.33 -20.64
CA VAL A 142 -12.65 -5.79 -21.00
C VAL A 142 -13.39 -5.28 -19.76
N ARG A 143 -13.37 -6.03 -18.65
CA ARG A 143 -14.05 -5.58 -17.43
C ARG A 143 -13.34 -4.41 -16.74
N ALA A 144 -12.02 -4.39 -16.72
CA ALA A 144 -11.25 -3.26 -16.18
C ALA A 144 -11.57 -1.97 -16.94
N LEU A 145 -11.63 -2.05 -18.27
CA LEU A 145 -12.00 -0.92 -19.12
C LEU A 145 -13.45 -0.50 -18.91
N ALA A 146 -14.39 -1.44 -18.88
CA ALA A 146 -15.82 -1.14 -18.76
C ALA A 146 -16.23 -0.59 -17.38
N LEU A 147 -15.63 -1.11 -16.30
CA LEU A 147 -16.01 -0.73 -14.92
C LEU A 147 -15.23 0.47 -14.39
N TYR A 148 -13.97 0.62 -14.81
CA TYR A 148 -13.06 1.62 -14.23
C TYR A 148 -12.47 2.59 -15.27
N GLY A 149 -12.71 2.39 -16.57
CA GLY A 149 -12.09 3.21 -17.62
C GLY A 149 -10.58 3.04 -17.71
N VAL A 150 -10.05 1.91 -17.24
CA VAL A 150 -8.61 1.63 -17.15
C VAL A 150 -8.24 0.54 -18.14
N ASP A 151 -7.26 0.84 -18.99
CA ASP A 151 -6.70 -0.14 -19.91
C ASP A 151 -5.61 -0.98 -19.19
N CYS A 152 -5.35 -2.17 -19.70
CA CYS A 152 -4.46 -3.14 -19.06
C CYS A 152 -3.48 -3.73 -20.05
N VAL A 153 -2.21 -3.82 -19.64
CA VAL A 153 -1.20 -4.64 -20.29
C VAL A 153 -1.03 -5.91 -19.47
N ILE A 154 -1.24 -7.07 -20.08
CA ILE A 154 -1.17 -8.35 -19.36
C ILE A 154 -0.08 -9.24 -19.95
N GLY A 155 0.80 -9.77 -19.11
CA GLY A 155 1.71 -10.84 -19.45
C GLY A 155 1.27 -12.13 -18.78
N ALA A 156 1.18 -13.21 -19.53
CA ALA A 156 0.87 -14.53 -19.00
C ALA A 156 2.09 -15.45 -19.15
N GLY A 157 2.38 -16.24 -18.13
CA GLY A 157 3.47 -17.22 -18.17
C GLY A 157 3.30 -18.30 -17.11
N PRO A 158 4.14 -19.34 -17.13
CA PRO A 158 4.04 -20.45 -16.18
C PRO A 158 4.49 -20.06 -14.76
N ASN A 159 5.15 -18.91 -14.61
CA ASN A 159 5.63 -18.38 -13.33
C ASN A 159 5.73 -16.83 -13.33
N PRO A 160 5.95 -16.20 -12.16
CA PRO A 160 6.03 -14.74 -12.06
C PRO A 160 7.12 -14.09 -12.90
N LEU A 161 8.31 -14.69 -13.00
CA LEU A 161 9.40 -14.24 -13.87
C LEU A 161 8.92 -14.04 -15.32
N LEU A 162 8.37 -15.08 -15.93
CA LEU A 162 7.97 -15.05 -17.34
C LEU A 162 6.75 -14.17 -17.56
N ALA A 163 5.77 -14.18 -16.64
CA ALA A 163 4.62 -13.28 -16.72
C ALA A 163 5.05 -11.80 -16.69
N ARG A 164 5.99 -11.43 -15.80
CA ARG A 164 6.54 -10.06 -15.74
C ARG A 164 7.33 -9.69 -16.99
N MET A 165 8.12 -10.61 -17.54
CA MET A 165 8.87 -10.37 -18.77
C MET A 165 7.92 -10.19 -19.96
N ALA A 166 6.91 -11.04 -20.08
CA ALA A 166 5.89 -10.92 -21.12
C ALA A 166 5.15 -9.58 -21.07
N ALA A 167 4.75 -9.13 -19.88
CA ALA A 167 4.07 -7.85 -19.72
C ALA A 167 4.93 -6.62 -20.04
N ARG A 168 6.27 -6.74 -19.95
CA ARG A 168 7.20 -5.67 -20.34
C ARG A 168 7.27 -5.50 -21.84
N GLU A 169 7.11 -6.59 -22.59
CA GLU A 169 7.17 -6.60 -24.06
C GLU A 169 5.79 -6.37 -24.69
N ALA A 170 4.71 -6.70 -23.98
CA ALA A 170 3.36 -6.44 -24.42
C ALA A 170 3.11 -4.93 -24.63
N GLY A 171 2.49 -4.60 -25.76
CA GLY A 171 2.04 -3.25 -26.07
C GLY A 171 0.84 -2.80 -25.21
N PRO A 172 0.52 -1.49 -25.18
CA PRO A 172 -0.66 -0.97 -24.51
C PRO A 172 -1.94 -1.72 -24.91
N GLY A 173 -2.77 -2.12 -23.94
CA GLY A 173 -4.04 -2.82 -24.19
C GLY A 173 -3.93 -4.26 -24.70
N THR A 174 -2.72 -4.81 -24.79
CA THR A 174 -2.50 -6.16 -25.34
C THR A 174 -2.19 -7.19 -24.25
N THR A 175 -2.20 -8.46 -24.67
CA THR A 175 -1.74 -9.57 -23.83
C THR A 175 -0.70 -10.38 -24.57
N LEU A 176 0.42 -10.65 -23.90
CA LEU A 176 1.46 -11.54 -24.39
C LEU A 176 1.47 -12.79 -23.51
N VAL A 177 1.36 -13.96 -24.13
CA VAL A 177 1.37 -15.25 -23.45
C VAL A 177 2.66 -15.98 -23.82
N VAL A 178 3.41 -16.39 -22.80
CA VAL A 178 4.58 -17.25 -22.97
C VAL A 178 4.11 -18.70 -23.02
N GLY A 179 4.29 -19.34 -24.17
CA GLY A 179 4.11 -20.78 -24.35
C GLY A 179 5.35 -21.54 -23.88
N ASP A 180 6.39 -21.54 -24.71
CA ASP A 180 7.69 -22.17 -24.40
C ASP A 180 8.64 -21.16 -23.74
N ALA A 181 9.09 -21.48 -22.52
CA ALA A 181 10.01 -20.64 -21.76
C ALA A 181 11.41 -20.54 -22.39
N ALA A 182 11.94 -21.65 -22.91
CA ALA A 182 13.28 -21.69 -23.48
C ALA A 182 13.34 -20.90 -24.79
N GLU A 183 12.33 -21.07 -25.66
CA GLU A 183 12.22 -20.30 -26.91
C GLU A 183 12.09 -18.80 -26.61
N PHE A 184 11.21 -18.42 -25.68
CA PHE A 184 10.99 -17.03 -25.31
C PHE A 184 12.26 -16.34 -24.77
N LEU A 185 13.10 -17.09 -24.05
CA LEU A 185 14.31 -16.58 -23.39
C LEU A 185 15.56 -16.60 -24.28
N ALA A 186 15.69 -17.54 -25.21
CA ALA A 186 16.96 -17.83 -25.90
C ALA A 186 17.66 -16.58 -26.48
N GLY A 187 16.90 -15.71 -27.16
CA GLY A 187 17.42 -14.49 -27.78
C GLY A 187 17.45 -13.26 -26.88
N ARG A 188 17.00 -13.35 -25.63
CA ARG A 188 16.83 -12.17 -24.77
C ARG A 188 18.15 -11.74 -24.15
N PRO A 189 18.43 -10.43 -24.07
CA PRO A 189 19.61 -9.96 -23.38
C PRO A 189 19.52 -10.32 -21.89
N VAL A 190 20.66 -10.66 -21.28
CA VAL A 190 20.72 -11.05 -19.87
C VAL A 190 20.19 -9.95 -18.94
N ALA A 191 20.31 -8.69 -19.35
CA ALA A 191 19.77 -7.54 -18.63
C ALA A 191 18.23 -7.48 -18.60
N ALA A 192 17.54 -8.20 -19.50
CA ALA A 192 16.08 -8.28 -19.51
C ALA A 192 15.52 -9.29 -18.50
N LEU A 193 16.34 -10.24 -18.03
CA LEU A 193 15.93 -11.24 -17.03
C LEU A 193 15.48 -10.54 -15.74
N HIS A 194 14.28 -10.87 -15.27
CA HIS A 194 13.74 -10.24 -14.07
C HIS A 194 14.60 -10.55 -12.83
N GLY A 195 15.00 -9.50 -12.12
CA GLY A 195 15.85 -9.61 -10.94
C GLY A 195 17.34 -9.81 -11.22
N VAL A 196 17.79 -9.69 -12.48
CA VAL A 196 19.22 -9.49 -12.79
C VAL A 196 19.50 -7.99 -12.83
N GLY A 197 20.35 -7.53 -11.90
CA GLY A 197 20.71 -6.12 -11.81
C GLY A 197 21.70 -5.67 -12.88
N PRO A 198 21.84 -4.35 -13.13
CA PRO A 198 22.74 -3.83 -14.16
C PRO A 198 24.22 -4.13 -13.88
N ALA A 199 24.62 -4.34 -12.61
CA ALA A 199 25.98 -4.75 -12.27
C ALA A 199 26.23 -6.20 -12.69
N THR A 200 25.36 -7.13 -12.27
CA THR A 200 25.41 -8.55 -12.64
C THR A 200 25.38 -8.74 -14.16
N ALA A 201 24.49 -8.02 -14.85
CA ALA A 201 24.41 -8.07 -16.31
C ALA A 201 25.72 -7.59 -16.96
N ARG A 202 26.31 -6.48 -16.49
CA ARG A 202 27.61 -5.99 -16.99
C ARG A 202 28.73 -7.02 -16.78
N THR A 203 28.79 -7.65 -15.61
CA THR A 203 29.76 -8.71 -15.33
C THR A 203 29.63 -9.86 -16.32
N LEU A 204 28.40 -10.38 -16.50
CA LEU A 204 28.14 -11.48 -17.44
C LEU A 204 28.48 -11.11 -18.89
N CYS A 205 28.10 -9.92 -19.34
CA CYS A 205 28.46 -9.43 -20.67
C CYS A 205 29.99 -9.35 -20.85
N GLY A 206 30.75 -8.99 -19.80
CA GLY A 206 32.22 -8.98 -19.83
C GLY A 206 32.84 -10.36 -20.07
N TYR A 207 32.12 -11.44 -19.79
CA TYR A 207 32.51 -12.83 -20.07
C TYR A 207 31.85 -13.39 -21.36
N GLY A 208 31.23 -12.54 -22.19
CA GLY A 208 30.54 -12.96 -23.41
C GLY A 208 29.16 -13.62 -23.19
N LEU A 209 28.64 -13.58 -21.96
CA LEU A 209 27.33 -14.10 -21.57
C LEU A 209 26.28 -12.99 -21.63
N ASP A 210 26.06 -12.46 -22.83
CA ASP A 210 25.18 -11.32 -23.12
C ASP A 210 23.69 -11.71 -23.30
N THR A 211 23.37 -12.96 -23.62
CA THR A 211 21.99 -13.47 -23.77
C THR A 211 21.63 -14.52 -22.73
N ALA A 212 20.34 -14.63 -22.41
CA ALA A 212 19.83 -15.66 -21.51
C ALA A 212 20.09 -17.08 -22.05
N GLY A 213 20.01 -17.30 -23.36
CA GLY A 213 20.38 -18.58 -23.98
C GLY A 213 21.85 -18.95 -23.76
N ARG A 214 22.79 -17.99 -23.89
CA ARG A 214 24.21 -18.23 -23.60
C ARG A 214 24.47 -18.50 -22.12
N VAL A 215 23.77 -17.80 -21.24
CA VAL A 215 23.83 -18.05 -19.79
C VAL A 215 23.29 -19.45 -19.46
N ALA A 216 22.19 -19.86 -20.10
CA ALA A 216 21.61 -21.20 -19.91
C ALA A 216 22.57 -22.31 -20.39
N ALA A 217 23.28 -22.10 -21.50
CA ALA A 217 24.28 -23.02 -22.02
C ALA A 217 25.57 -23.09 -21.18
N ALA A 218 25.85 -22.07 -20.35
CA ALA A 218 27.03 -22.05 -19.52
C ALA A 218 26.94 -23.05 -18.36
N PRO A 219 28.02 -23.78 -18.01
CA PRO A 219 28.01 -24.66 -16.85
C PRO A 219 27.75 -23.87 -15.56
N LEU A 220 26.90 -24.41 -14.69
CA LEU A 220 26.54 -23.76 -13.42
C LEU A 220 27.78 -23.37 -12.58
N ALA A 221 28.80 -24.23 -12.54
CA ALA A 221 30.03 -23.96 -11.80
C ALA A 221 30.76 -22.69 -12.29
N VAL A 222 30.70 -22.38 -13.59
CA VAL A 222 31.27 -21.16 -14.16
C VAL A 222 30.51 -19.93 -13.67
N LEU A 223 29.18 -19.97 -13.73
CA LEU A 223 28.33 -18.87 -13.26
C LEU A 223 28.52 -18.62 -11.76
N GLN A 224 28.64 -19.68 -10.96
CA GLN A 224 28.91 -19.58 -9.53
C GLN A 224 30.29 -19.00 -9.23
N ARG A 225 31.30 -19.26 -10.08
CA ARG A 225 32.63 -18.69 -9.93
C ARG A 225 32.69 -17.20 -10.32
N ILE A 226 31.86 -16.77 -11.27
CA ILE A 226 31.76 -15.38 -11.71
C ILE A 226 30.93 -14.52 -10.73
N LEU A 227 29.78 -15.02 -10.28
CA LEU A 227 28.78 -14.24 -9.54
C LEU A 227 28.66 -14.61 -8.05
N GLY A 228 29.35 -15.66 -7.61
CA GLY A 228 29.14 -16.31 -6.33
C GLY A 228 28.09 -17.41 -6.39
N VAL A 229 28.14 -18.33 -5.41
CA VAL A 229 27.37 -19.58 -5.40
C VAL A 229 25.86 -19.34 -5.50
N ARG A 230 25.33 -18.41 -4.69
CA ARG A 230 23.89 -18.10 -4.63
C ARG A 230 23.42 -17.41 -5.90
N THR A 231 24.01 -16.26 -6.23
CA THR A 231 23.62 -15.46 -7.40
C THR A 231 23.81 -16.22 -8.71
N GLY A 232 24.90 -16.98 -8.85
CA GLY A 232 25.15 -17.81 -10.02
C GLY A 232 24.07 -18.88 -10.21
N ARG A 233 23.60 -19.50 -9.12
CA ARG A 233 22.48 -20.46 -9.16
C ARG A 233 21.16 -19.78 -9.53
N GLU A 234 20.85 -18.65 -8.92
CA GLU A 234 19.62 -17.89 -9.20
C GLU A 234 19.57 -17.43 -10.67
N VAL A 235 20.68 -16.93 -11.21
CA VAL A 235 20.78 -16.51 -12.63
C VAL A 235 20.66 -17.70 -13.57
N TYR A 236 21.30 -18.83 -13.23
CA TYR A 236 21.19 -20.07 -14.02
C TYR A 236 19.74 -20.57 -14.10
N GLU A 237 19.04 -20.64 -12.96
CA GLU A 237 17.64 -21.07 -12.91
C GLU A 237 16.75 -20.12 -13.74
N LYS A 238 16.92 -18.80 -13.59
CA LYS A 238 16.17 -17.79 -14.36
C LYS A 238 16.42 -17.89 -15.87
N ALA A 239 17.65 -18.17 -16.29
CA ALA A 239 17.99 -18.35 -17.70
C ALA A 239 17.32 -19.58 -18.31
N HIS A 240 16.98 -20.59 -17.50
CA HIS A 240 16.18 -21.75 -17.89
C HIS A 240 14.66 -21.52 -17.69
N GLY A 241 14.23 -20.28 -17.42
CA GLY A 241 12.84 -19.97 -17.16
C GLY A 241 12.30 -20.51 -15.83
N ILE A 242 13.16 -20.96 -14.93
CA ILE A 242 12.78 -21.49 -13.62
C ILE A 242 12.72 -20.34 -12.62
N ASP A 243 11.53 -20.09 -12.08
CA ASP A 243 11.29 -19.20 -10.96
C ASP A 243 10.49 -19.93 -9.88
N ARG A 244 11.06 -19.99 -8.67
CA ARG A 244 10.48 -20.66 -7.51
C ARG A 244 9.60 -19.72 -6.67
N THR A 245 9.55 -18.44 -7.05
CA THR A 245 8.73 -17.44 -6.36
C THR A 245 7.26 -17.77 -6.55
N ARG A 246 6.49 -17.68 -5.47
CA ARG A 246 5.03 -17.83 -5.49
C ARG A 246 4.37 -16.46 -5.46
N VAL A 247 3.18 -16.37 -6.04
CA VAL A 247 2.30 -15.21 -5.85
C VAL A 247 1.79 -15.25 -4.41
N VAL A 248 2.11 -14.23 -3.62
CA VAL A 248 1.71 -14.17 -2.21
C VAL A 248 0.57 -13.17 -2.06
N PRO A 249 -0.64 -13.62 -1.67
CA PRO A 249 -1.77 -12.71 -1.50
C PRO A 249 -1.43 -11.59 -0.52
N ASN A 250 -1.64 -10.36 -0.92
CA ASN A 250 -1.42 -9.20 -0.06
C ASN A 250 -2.49 -8.12 -0.31
N ALA A 251 -2.58 -7.17 0.61
CA ALA A 251 -3.33 -5.95 0.37
C ALA A 251 -2.50 -4.97 -0.47
N ALA A 252 -3.18 -4.12 -1.25
CA ALA A 252 -2.54 -2.97 -1.89
C ALA A 252 -1.71 -2.20 -0.87
N ALA A 253 -0.45 -1.92 -1.20
CA ALA A 253 0.36 -1.04 -0.37
C ALA A 253 -0.34 0.32 -0.29
N ARG A 254 -0.78 0.71 0.91
CA ARG A 254 -1.35 2.05 1.12
C ARG A 254 -0.26 3.06 0.76
N SER A 255 -0.62 4.01 -0.09
CA SER A 255 0.24 5.09 -0.52
C SER A 255 -0.54 6.38 -0.59
N VAL A 256 0.11 7.49 -0.27
CA VAL A 256 -0.48 8.83 -0.36
C VAL A 256 0.40 9.64 -1.30
N ALA A 257 -0.19 10.29 -2.29
CA ALA A 257 0.51 11.09 -3.27
C ALA A 257 -0.03 12.52 -3.32
N ALA A 258 0.82 13.46 -3.71
CA ALA A 258 0.48 14.84 -3.96
C ALA A 258 1.25 15.33 -5.20
N GLU A 259 0.60 16.15 -6.01
CA GLU A 259 1.17 16.70 -7.24
C GLU A 259 1.16 18.23 -7.24
N ARG A 260 2.19 18.81 -7.86
CA ARG A 260 2.21 20.21 -8.28
C ARG A 260 2.51 20.28 -9.77
N THR A 261 1.57 20.84 -10.52
CA THR A 261 1.74 21.19 -11.92
C THR A 261 2.10 22.67 -12.03
N PHE A 262 3.09 22.99 -12.84
CA PHE A 262 3.50 24.36 -13.12
C PHE A 262 2.70 24.95 -14.29
N PRO A 263 2.31 26.24 -14.21
CA PRO A 263 1.57 26.90 -15.29
C PRO A 263 2.42 27.03 -16.57
N LEU A 264 3.73 27.24 -16.42
CA LEU A 264 4.72 27.27 -17.49
C LEU A 264 5.77 26.20 -17.20
N ASP A 265 6.40 25.69 -18.27
CA ASP A 265 7.48 24.71 -18.15
C ASP A 265 8.66 25.31 -17.37
N GLU A 266 8.93 24.75 -16.19
CA GLU A 266 9.82 25.34 -15.20
C GLU A 266 11.23 24.74 -15.29
N LEU A 267 12.23 25.61 -15.29
CA LEU A 267 13.65 25.28 -15.34
C LEU A 267 14.38 25.64 -14.04
N ASP A 268 13.80 26.56 -13.26
CA ASP A 268 14.42 27.07 -12.04
C ASP A 268 14.36 26.02 -10.91
N ARG A 269 15.56 25.62 -10.46
CA ARG A 269 15.75 24.65 -9.39
C ARG A 269 15.17 25.13 -8.06
N ASP A 270 15.18 26.43 -7.79
CA ASP A 270 14.64 26.97 -6.54
C ASP A 270 13.11 26.92 -6.54
N ARG A 271 12.48 27.08 -7.71
CA ARG A 271 11.04 26.83 -7.87
C ARG A 271 10.69 25.36 -7.72
N HIS A 272 11.51 24.44 -8.26
CA HIS A 272 11.32 23.01 -8.01
C HIS A 272 11.43 22.67 -6.51
N ARG A 273 12.44 23.20 -5.82
CA ARG A 273 12.61 22.98 -4.37
C ARG A 273 11.44 23.53 -3.56
N ARG A 274 10.94 24.73 -3.88
CA ARG A 274 9.73 25.28 -3.25
C ARG A 274 8.49 24.41 -3.47
N ALA A 275 8.30 23.90 -4.68
CA ALA A 275 7.21 22.97 -4.97
C ALA A 275 7.33 21.67 -4.15
N LEU A 276 8.53 21.09 -4.05
CA LEU A 276 8.76 19.90 -3.22
C LEU A 276 8.56 20.17 -1.72
N LEU A 277 8.95 21.34 -1.22
CA LEU A 277 8.68 21.74 0.16
C LEU A 277 7.17 21.81 0.43
N SER A 278 6.40 22.42 -0.49
CA SER A 278 4.94 22.45 -0.39
C SER A 278 4.34 21.04 -0.38
N LEU A 279 4.79 20.18 -1.31
CA LEU A 279 4.32 18.80 -1.44
C LEU A 279 4.62 17.94 -0.21
N THR A 280 5.82 18.07 0.36
CA THR A 280 6.20 17.32 1.57
C THR A 280 5.47 17.81 2.82
N GLY A 281 5.14 19.11 2.88
CA GLY A 281 4.23 19.64 3.90
C GLY A 281 2.83 19.05 3.82
N GLU A 282 2.24 19.02 2.62
CA GLU A 282 0.91 18.46 2.38
C GLU A 282 0.86 16.95 2.67
N LEU A 283 1.82 16.19 2.14
CA LEU A 283 1.93 14.75 2.37
C LEU A 283 2.12 14.43 3.86
N GLY A 284 3.02 15.16 4.53
CA GLY A 284 3.26 14.98 5.96
C GLY A 284 2.01 15.24 6.79
N ALA A 285 1.32 16.36 6.54
CA ALA A 285 0.09 16.70 7.25
C ALA A 285 -1.01 15.65 7.02
N ARG A 286 -1.18 15.17 5.78
CA ARG A 286 -2.17 14.13 5.46
C ARG A 286 -1.86 12.81 6.16
N MET A 287 -0.61 12.34 6.09
CA MET A 287 -0.20 11.11 6.78
C MET A 287 -0.38 11.21 8.29
N ARG A 288 -0.02 12.34 8.90
CA ARG A 288 -0.22 12.56 10.35
C ARG A 288 -1.70 12.62 10.73
N GLY A 289 -2.54 13.22 9.89
CA GLY A 289 -4.00 13.21 10.07
C GLY A 289 -4.61 11.80 10.03
N GLU A 290 -4.03 10.89 9.24
CA GLU A 290 -4.43 9.48 9.13
C GLU A 290 -3.68 8.54 10.10
N GLY A 291 -2.82 9.08 10.98
CA GLY A 291 -2.00 8.30 11.91
C GLY A 291 -1.02 7.35 11.22
N GLN A 292 -0.55 7.69 10.01
CA GLN A 292 0.37 6.87 9.21
C GLN A 292 1.76 7.49 9.13
N VAL A 293 2.76 6.64 8.85
CA VAL A 293 4.12 7.04 8.45
C VAL A 293 4.56 6.22 7.24
N CYS A 294 5.46 6.76 6.41
CA CYS A 294 5.92 6.08 5.20
C CYS A 294 7.34 5.53 5.34
N ARG A 295 7.63 4.44 4.62
CA ARG A 295 8.96 3.80 4.57
C ARG A 295 9.78 4.24 3.36
N SER A 296 9.11 4.69 2.31
CA SER A 296 9.76 5.15 1.09
C SER A 296 9.06 6.37 0.52
N LEU A 297 9.83 7.18 -0.20
CA LEU A 297 9.36 8.33 -0.94
C LEU A 297 9.73 8.17 -2.42
N THR A 298 8.75 8.35 -3.29
CA THR A 298 8.90 8.32 -4.74
C THR A 298 8.67 9.72 -5.30
N LEU A 299 9.60 10.19 -6.13
CA LEU A 299 9.50 11.42 -6.90
C LEU A 299 9.33 11.07 -8.38
N THR A 300 8.23 11.52 -8.96
CA THR A 300 7.97 11.49 -10.39
C THR A 300 8.08 12.90 -10.95
N VAL A 301 8.87 13.08 -12.00
CA VAL A 301 9.03 14.35 -12.72
C VAL A 301 8.43 14.16 -14.11
N ARG A 302 7.46 15.00 -14.46
CA ARG A 302 6.88 15.07 -15.81
C ARG A 302 7.47 16.25 -16.54
N TYR A 303 8.02 16.00 -17.73
CA TYR A 303 8.67 17.02 -18.55
C TYR A 303 7.70 17.66 -19.56
N ALA A 304 8.16 18.71 -20.22
CA ALA A 304 7.40 19.43 -21.25
C ALA A 304 6.98 18.54 -22.44
N ASP A 305 7.79 17.53 -22.77
CA ASP A 305 7.52 16.55 -23.83
C ASP A 305 6.55 15.43 -23.38
N ARG A 306 5.97 15.54 -22.18
CA ARG A 306 5.11 14.55 -21.52
C ARG A 306 5.80 13.24 -21.13
N THR A 307 7.12 13.12 -21.33
CA THR A 307 7.86 12.00 -20.77
C THR A 307 7.96 12.14 -19.25
N THR A 308 8.19 11.03 -18.55
CA THR A 308 8.29 11.01 -17.10
C THR A 308 9.54 10.28 -16.65
N THR A 309 10.14 10.76 -15.56
CA THR A 309 11.18 10.02 -14.84
C THR A 309 10.79 9.86 -13.39
N THR A 310 10.90 8.63 -12.89
CA THR A 310 10.54 8.28 -11.53
C THR A 310 11.76 7.77 -10.77
N ARG A 311 11.94 8.24 -9.54
CA ARG A 311 12.95 7.73 -8.61
C ARG A 311 12.34 7.49 -7.25
N THR A 312 12.59 6.31 -6.71
CA THR A 312 12.14 5.90 -5.39
C THR A 312 13.33 5.78 -4.45
N ARG A 313 13.12 6.14 -3.19
CA ARG A 313 14.13 5.96 -2.15
C ARG A 313 13.47 5.49 -0.85
N ALA A 314 14.05 4.45 -0.27
CA ALA A 314 13.76 4.03 1.09
C ALA A 314 14.31 5.05 2.09
N LEU A 315 13.50 5.39 3.09
CA LEU A 315 13.89 6.21 4.23
C LEU A 315 14.65 5.34 5.23
N ALA A 316 15.59 5.93 5.97
CA ALA A 316 16.34 5.21 6.99
C ALA A 316 15.40 4.72 8.11
N GLU A 317 14.40 5.54 8.43
CA GLU A 317 13.36 5.25 9.39
C GLU A 317 11.99 5.62 8.80
N PRO A 318 10.93 4.87 9.14
CA PRO A 318 9.58 5.25 8.73
C PRO A 318 9.19 6.58 9.38
N THR A 319 8.80 7.58 8.58
CA THR A 319 8.49 8.92 9.12
C THR A 319 7.39 9.62 8.34
N ALA A 320 6.65 10.50 9.03
CA ALA A 320 5.76 11.48 8.43
C ALA A 320 6.24 12.92 8.70
N HIS A 321 7.45 13.11 9.23
CA HIS A 321 7.99 14.42 9.58
C HIS A 321 8.33 15.22 8.31
N SER A 322 7.77 16.42 8.15
CA SER A 322 7.87 17.15 6.88
C SER A 322 9.32 17.52 6.57
N ALA A 323 10.13 17.92 7.55
CA ALA A 323 11.55 18.22 7.34
C ALA A 323 12.36 17.02 6.81
N SER A 324 12.16 15.83 7.39
CA SER A 324 12.82 14.59 6.93
C SER A 324 12.40 14.24 5.50
N LEU A 325 11.11 14.38 5.18
CA LEU A 325 10.57 14.16 3.84
C LEU A 325 11.12 15.17 2.84
N THR A 326 11.21 16.45 3.18
CA THR A 326 11.82 17.50 2.34
C THR A 326 13.28 17.16 2.03
N GLY A 327 14.07 16.78 3.04
CA GLY A 327 15.46 16.38 2.84
C GLY A 327 15.61 15.12 1.97
N ALA A 328 14.66 14.19 2.03
CA ALA A 328 14.63 13.03 1.12
C ALA A 328 14.25 13.45 -0.31
N ALA A 329 13.24 14.30 -0.48
CA ALA A 329 12.77 14.79 -1.77
C ALA A 329 13.85 15.60 -2.51
N TYR A 330 14.59 16.45 -1.81
CA TYR A 330 15.71 17.20 -2.42
C TYR A 330 16.82 16.26 -2.91
N ARG A 331 17.17 15.24 -2.12
CA ARG A 331 18.17 14.25 -2.55
C ARG A 331 17.70 13.44 -3.76
N LEU A 332 16.41 13.13 -3.86
CA LEU A 332 15.81 12.50 -5.05
C LEU A 332 15.90 13.42 -6.27
N LEU A 333 15.56 14.70 -6.12
CA LEU A 333 15.68 15.69 -7.19
C LEU A 333 17.13 15.85 -7.66
N ASP A 334 18.07 15.92 -6.72
CA ASP A 334 19.50 16.05 -7.00
C ASP A 334 20.04 14.81 -7.74
N ALA A 335 19.59 13.61 -7.35
CA ALA A 335 19.97 12.35 -8.01
C ALA A 335 19.39 12.18 -9.42
N LEU A 336 18.30 12.87 -9.75
CA LEU A 336 17.78 12.91 -11.12
C LEU A 336 18.67 13.71 -12.07
N GLY A 337 19.48 14.65 -11.53
CA GLY A 337 20.47 15.39 -12.31
C GLY A 337 19.86 16.13 -13.49
N LEU A 338 18.78 16.89 -13.27
CA LEU A 338 18.04 17.60 -14.33
C LEU A 338 18.95 18.60 -15.08
N GLN A 339 19.53 18.17 -16.20
CA GLN A 339 20.42 18.98 -17.06
C GLN A 339 19.60 19.98 -17.90
N ARG A 340 19.05 21.03 -17.27
CA ARG A 340 18.15 22.02 -17.91
C ARG A 340 16.89 21.39 -18.52
N ALA A 341 16.40 20.31 -17.92
CA ALA A 341 15.15 19.70 -18.34
C ALA A 341 13.97 20.60 -17.94
N ARG A 342 13.08 20.89 -18.90
CA ARG A 342 11.86 21.65 -18.68
C ARG A 342 10.82 20.79 -17.95
N VAL A 343 10.49 21.14 -16.71
CA VAL A 343 9.57 20.39 -15.86
C VAL A 343 8.17 20.97 -15.92
N ARG A 344 7.18 20.14 -16.24
CA ARG A 344 5.76 20.50 -16.25
C ARG A 344 5.08 20.19 -14.92
N ALA A 345 5.43 19.07 -14.29
CA ALA A 345 4.86 18.69 -13.00
C ALA A 345 5.83 17.87 -12.13
N LEU A 346 5.65 17.99 -10.82
CA LEU A 346 6.33 17.19 -9.80
C LEU A 346 5.30 16.47 -8.95
N THR A 347 5.44 15.15 -8.83
CA THR A 347 4.57 14.31 -8.01
C THR A 347 5.42 13.65 -6.94
N LEU A 348 5.07 13.85 -5.68
CA LEU A 348 5.65 13.13 -4.55
C LEU A 348 4.66 12.11 -4.03
N ARG A 349 5.21 10.99 -3.58
CA ARG A 349 4.42 9.85 -3.18
C ARG A 349 5.06 9.10 -2.04
N ALA A 350 4.33 8.98 -0.95
CA ALA A 350 4.68 8.24 0.23
C ALA A 350 4.20 6.80 0.10
N GLU A 351 5.10 5.84 0.22
CA GLU A 351 4.85 4.40 0.05
C GLU A 351 5.22 3.61 1.30
N GLY A 352 4.67 2.40 1.40
CA GLY A 352 4.88 1.54 2.57
C GLY A 352 4.29 2.16 3.83
N LEU A 353 3.07 2.70 3.74
CA LEU A 353 2.40 3.32 4.87
C LEU A 353 2.12 2.29 5.96
N VAL A 354 2.57 2.61 7.17
CA VAL A 354 2.32 1.82 8.37
C VAL A 354 1.73 2.73 9.46
N PRO A 355 0.92 2.18 10.39
CA PRO A 355 0.46 2.93 11.55
C PRO A 355 1.66 3.50 12.32
N ALA A 356 1.60 4.78 12.66
CA ALA A 356 2.68 5.47 13.36
C ALA A 356 3.06 4.78 14.69
N GLU A 357 2.08 4.20 15.38
CA GLU A 357 2.26 3.45 16.63
C GLU A 357 3.12 2.20 16.49
N ARG A 358 3.19 1.61 15.29
CA ARG A 358 3.95 0.38 15.00
C ARG A 358 5.30 0.68 14.35
N ALA A 359 5.62 1.95 14.12
CA ALA A 359 6.88 2.35 13.53
C ALA A 359 7.95 2.51 14.61
N ALA A 360 9.03 1.73 14.48
CA ALA A 360 10.22 1.98 15.27
C ALA A 360 10.85 3.30 14.81
N HIS A 361 11.05 4.21 15.76
CA HIS A 361 11.74 5.47 15.56
C HIS A 361 12.95 5.52 16.50
N GLN A 362 14.10 5.92 15.96
CA GLN A 362 15.27 6.17 16.77
C GLN A 362 15.18 7.58 17.34
N LEU A 363 15.01 7.68 18.66
CA LEU A 363 15.06 8.94 19.36
C LEU A 363 16.43 9.59 19.16
N THR A 364 16.43 10.84 18.73
CA THR A 364 17.64 11.64 18.61
C THR A 364 17.72 12.57 19.81
N PHE A 365 18.89 12.72 20.43
CA PHE A 365 19.09 13.66 21.54
C PHE A 365 19.29 15.12 21.07
N ASP A 366 18.93 15.42 19.82
CA ASP A 366 19.09 16.76 19.24
C ASP A 366 17.86 17.62 19.57
N PRO A 367 18.02 18.67 20.41
CA PRO A 367 16.91 19.53 20.80
C PRO A 367 16.30 20.32 19.64
N THR A 368 16.97 20.39 18.48
CA THR A 368 16.44 21.07 17.29
C THR A 368 15.37 20.23 16.58
N ASP A 369 15.54 18.91 16.49
CA ASP A 369 14.56 17.99 15.88
C ASP A 369 13.28 17.95 16.73
N ASP A 370 13.42 17.87 18.05
CA ASP A 370 12.30 17.91 19.00
C ASP A 370 11.47 19.20 18.88
N LYS A 371 12.14 20.35 18.75
CA LYS A 371 11.46 21.64 18.54
C LYS A 371 10.73 21.67 17.22
N ALA A 372 11.34 21.20 16.13
CA ALA A 372 10.73 21.15 14.81
C ALA A 372 9.46 20.27 14.80
N ARG A 373 9.49 19.11 15.45
CA ARG A 373 8.33 18.22 15.59
C ARG A 373 7.20 18.82 16.41
N ARG A 374 7.53 19.48 17.53
CA ARG A 374 6.54 20.20 18.35
C ARG A 374 5.88 21.33 17.55
N LEU A 375 6.67 22.08 16.77
CA LEU A 375 6.16 23.11 15.87
C LEU A 375 5.24 22.54 14.79
N GLU A 376 5.58 21.40 14.19
CA GLU A 376 4.70 20.72 13.23
C GLU A 376 3.37 20.31 13.85
N ALA A 377 3.38 19.72 15.04
CA ALA A 377 2.15 19.32 15.73
C ALA A 377 1.26 20.54 16.10
N VAL A 378 1.86 21.70 16.37
CA VAL A 378 1.12 22.96 16.57
C VAL A 378 0.59 23.49 15.24
N ALA A 379 1.41 23.50 14.19
CA ALA A 379 1.02 23.95 12.86
C ALA A 379 -0.13 23.12 12.28
N ASP A 380 -0.12 21.80 12.48
CA ASP A 380 -1.18 20.91 12.02
C ASP A 380 -2.49 21.15 12.78
N ARG A 381 -2.43 21.38 14.09
CA ARG A 381 -3.62 21.78 14.88
C ARG A 381 -4.20 23.11 14.39
N ALA A 382 -3.33 24.07 14.07
CA ALA A 382 -3.77 25.34 13.47
C ALA A 382 -4.40 25.14 12.09
N ARG A 383 -3.83 24.28 11.23
CA ARG A 383 -4.40 23.96 9.92
C ARG A 383 -5.73 23.22 10.00
N ALA A 384 -5.89 22.32 10.97
CA ALA A 384 -7.14 21.61 11.19
C ALA A 384 -8.28 22.57 11.60
N LYS A 385 -7.96 23.61 12.39
CA LYS A 385 -8.94 24.58 12.89
C LYS A 385 -9.23 25.73 11.91
N PHE A 386 -8.22 26.23 11.21
CA PHE A 386 -8.28 27.47 10.42
C PHE A 386 -8.05 27.25 8.91
N GLY A 387 -7.90 26.00 8.48
CA GLY A 387 -7.72 25.62 7.08
C GLY A 387 -6.25 25.45 6.66
N PRO A 388 -6.01 24.88 5.47
CA PRO A 388 -4.68 24.42 5.02
C PRO A 388 -3.65 25.55 4.83
N ARG A 389 -4.11 26.80 4.65
CA ARG A 389 -3.26 27.98 4.49
C ARG A 389 -2.98 28.75 5.78
N ALA A 390 -3.49 28.28 6.92
CA ALA A 390 -3.34 28.97 8.20
C ALA A 390 -1.88 29.10 8.64
N VAL A 391 -1.06 28.08 8.36
CA VAL A 391 0.38 28.09 8.64
C VAL A 391 1.13 27.52 7.45
N ILE A 392 1.91 28.38 6.79
CA ILE A 392 2.79 28.02 5.69
C ILE A 392 4.25 28.31 6.05
N PRO A 393 5.21 27.48 5.59
CA PRO A 393 6.63 27.82 5.67
C PRO A 393 6.90 29.20 5.06
N GLY A 394 7.71 30.03 5.73
CA GLY A 394 8.00 31.40 5.27
C GLY A 394 8.60 31.47 3.86
N SER A 395 9.33 30.43 3.44
CA SER A 395 9.85 30.29 2.07
C SER A 395 8.78 30.06 1.00
N LEU A 396 7.53 29.84 1.38
CA LEU A 396 6.36 29.68 0.51
C LEU A 396 5.40 30.89 0.58
N ALA A 397 5.70 31.90 1.41
CA ALA A 397 4.82 33.05 1.65
C ALA A 397 5.01 34.21 0.66
N ALA A 398 5.73 33.99 -0.45
CA ALA A 398 6.06 34.99 -1.45
C ALA A 398 5.19 34.89 -2.70
#